data_AF-A0A6S7DIZ3-F1
#
_entry.id   AF-A0A6S7DIZ3-F1
#
_cell.length_a   1.000
_cell.length_b   1.000
_cell.length_c   1.000
_cell.angle_alpha   90.00
_cell.angle_beta   90.00
_cell.angle_gamma   90.00
#
_symmetry.space_group_name_H-M   'P 1'
#
loop_
_entity.id
_entity.type
_entity.pdbx_description
1 polymer ?
#
loop_
_entity_poly.entity_id
_entity_poly.type
_entity_poly.pdbx_seq_one_letter_code
_entity_poly.pdbx_strand_id
1 'polypeptide(L)'
;MLKLMASPEQRKFGLDKRDSLTAQCRSCEVRALCNGGCPKDRFALSRDGEAGQNYLCSGLELFFTQSRHAMETMVKLLHDGRPPSDVMAITAIEDKRRGPYAPCPCGSGRKFRFCHGNNAPRRSFDPASSKEQRAS
;
A
#
# COMPACT_ATOMS: atom_id res chain seq x y z
N MET A 1 21.32 -27.54 -15.48
CA MET A 1 20.60 -26.36 -14.96
C MET A 1 19.35 -26.02 -15.77
N LEU A 2 19.44 -25.87 -17.10
CA LEU A 2 18.29 -25.57 -17.97
C LEU A 2 17.11 -26.56 -17.86
N LYS A 3 17.39 -27.86 -17.71
CA LYS A 3 16.36 -28.92 -17.58
C LYS A 3 15.44 -28.74 -16.35
N LEU A 4 15.97 -28.24 -15.24
CA LEU A 4 15.19 -27.97 -14.02
C LEU A 4 14.35 -26.70 -14.18
N MET A 5 14.94 -25.63 -14.72
CA MET A 5 14.23 -24.36 -14.93
C MET A 5 13.10 -24.47 -15.96
N ALA A 6 13.27 -25.33 -16.97
CA ALA A 6 12.28 -25.58 -18.00
C ALA A 6 11.28 -26.69 -17.65
N SER A 7 11.36 -27.28 -16.45
CA SER A 7 10.53 -28.41 -16.07
C SER A 7 9.03 -28.04 -16.01
N PRO A 8 8.12 -29.03 -16.20
CA PRO A 8 6.69 -28.79 -16.09
C PRO A 8 6.27 -28.18 -14.75
N GLU A 9 6.92 -28.57 -13.65
CA GLU A 9 6.63 -28.11 -12.30
C GLU A 9 6.99 -26.63 -12.13
N GLN A 10 8.16 -26.19 -12.63
CA GLN A 10 8.56 -24.78 -12.58
C GLN A 10 7.67 -23.91 -13.46
N ARG A 11 7.28 -24.40 -14.64
CA ARG A 11 6.31 -23.72 -15.51
C ARG A 11 4.96 -23.58 -14.82
N LYS A 12 4.45 -24.66 -14.22
CA LYS A 12 3.19 -24.66 -13.48
C LYS A 12 3.24 -23.67 -12.31
N PHE A 13 4.30 -23.70 -11.50
CA PHE A 13 4.49 -22.74 -10.42
C PHE A 13 4.49 -21.29 -10.93
N GLY A 14 5.14 -21.02 -12.06
CA GLY A 14 5.14 -19.71 -12.70
C GLY A 14 3.75 -19.26 -13.16
N LEU A 15 3.00 -20.15 -13.83
CA LEU A 15 1.64 -19.89 -14.30
C LEU A 15 0.66 -19.67 -13.13
N ASP A 16 0.75 -20.52 -12.10
CA ASP A 16 -0.10 -20.46 -10.92
C ASP A 16 0.02 -19.09 -10.21
N LYS A 17 1.17 -18.38 -10.27
CA LYS A 17 1.30 -17.01 -9.73
C LYS A 17 0.24 -16.04 -10.29
N ARG A 18 -0.13 -16.20 -11.56
CA ARG A 18 -1.12 -15.39 -12.26
C ARG A 18 -2.51 -16.04 -12.22
N ASP A 19 -2.56 -17.35 -12.46
CA ASP A 19 -3.82 -18.06 -12.72
C ASP A 19 -4.56 -18.40 -11.42
N SER A 20 -3.86 -18.53 -10.28
CA SER A 20 -4.47 -18.78 -8.96
C SER A 20 -4.98 -17.53 -8.23
N LEU A 21 -4.92 -16.35 -8.85
CA LEU A 21 -5.42 -15.13 -8.22
C LEU A 21 -6.94 -15.20 -8.04
N THR A 22 -7.43 -14.77 -6.87
CA THR A 22 -8.85 -14.59 -6.55
C THR A 22 -9.52 -13.59 -7.50
N ALA A 23 -10.84 -13.64 -7.62
CA ALA A 23 -11.63 -12.67 -8.37
C ALA A 23 -11.36 -11.23 -7.88
N GLN A 24 -11.35 -11.02 -6.56
CA GLN A 24 -10.99 -9.75 -5.94
C GLN A 24 -9.61 -9.25 -6.41
N CYS A 25 -8.60 -10.12 -6.43
CA CYS A 25 -7.26 -9.71 -6.84
C CYS A 25 -7.20 -9.36 -8.34
N ARG A 26 -7.93 -10.11 -9.19
CA ARG A 26 -7.99 -9.88 -10.63
C ARG A 26 -8.61 -8.53 -10.99
N SER A 27 -9.60 -8.06 -10.22
CA SER A 27 -10.26 -6.77 -10.42
C SER A 27 -9.63 -5.60 -9.65
N CYS A 28 -8.62 -5.84 -8.81
CA CYS A 28 -8.00 -4.81 -7.96
C CYS A 28 -7.19 -3.77 -8.77
N GLU A 29 -7.40 -2.48 -8.49
CA GLU A 29 -6.75 -1.36 -9.17
C GLU A 29 -5.21 -1.33 -9.02
N VAL A 30 -4.69 -1.88 -7.92
CA VAL A 30 -3.23 -1.92 -7.66
C VAL A 30 -2.60 -3.26 -8.05
N ARG A 31 -3.34 -4.17 -8.71
CA ARG A 31 -2.83 -5.49 -9.10
C ARG A 31 -1.56 -5.41 -9.94
N ALA A 32 -1.43 -4.42 -10.82
CA ALA A 32 -0.23 -4.25 -11.64
C ALA A 32 1.04 -3.99 -10.81
N LEU A 33 0.90 -3.44 -9.59
CA LEU A 33 2.01 -3.13 -8.70
C LEU A 33 2.37 -4.32 -7.80
N CYS A 34 1.38 -5.03 -7.25
CA CYS A 34 1.62 -6.11 -6.30
C CYS A 34 1.59 -7.52 -6.91
N ASN A 35 0.91 -7.70 -8.05
CA ASN A 35 0.66 -8.98 -8.73
C ASN A 35 0.10 -10.11 -7.83
N GLY A 36 -0.66 -9.73 -6.79
CA GLY A 36 -1.21 -10.67 -5.80
C GLY A 36 -0.19 -11.17 -4.77
N GLY A 37 0.98 -10.52 -4.68
CA GLY A 37 2.04 -10.85 -3.73
C GLY A 37 2.65 -12.24 -3.94
N CYS A 38 3.49 -12.65 -2.98
CA CYS A 38 4.13 -13.96 -3.00
C CYS A 38 3.10 -15.09 -2.82
N PRO A 39 3.11 -16.16 -3.64
CA PRO A 39 2.22 -17.32 -3.45
C PRO A 39 2.32 -17.97 -2.08
N LYS A 40 3.51 -17.96 -1.45
CA LYS A 40 3.71 -18.50 -0.09
C LYS A 40 2.80 -17.86 0.95
N ASP A 41 2.43 -16.60 0.73
CA ASP A 41 1.65 -15.80 1.67
C ASP A 41 0.18 -15.70 1.27
N ARG A 42 -0.27 -16.54 0.32
CA ARG A 42 -1.66 -16.61 -0.17
C ARG A 42 -2.48 -17.65 0.59
N PHE A 43 -2.63 -17.46 1.89
CA PHE A 43 -3.36 -18.36 2.79
C PHE A 43 -4.59 -17.70 3.43
N ALA A 44 -4.89 -16.44 3.11
CA ALA A 44 -6.05 -15.74 3.61
C ALA A 44 -7.27 -15.93 2.68
N LEU A 45 -8.44 -15.53 3.18
CA LEU A 45 -9.65 -15.40 2.39
C LEU A 45 -9.75 -13.99 1.79
N SER A 46 -10.33 -13.89 0.61
CA SER A 46 -10.77 -12.63 0.01
C SER A 46 -11.98 -12.07 0.78
N ARG A 47 -12.36 -10.82 0.47
CA ARG A 47 -13.56 -10.15 1.02
C ARG A 47 -14.83 -10.98 0.79
N ASP A 48 -14.88 -11.69 -0.34
CA ASP A 48 -16.02 -12.52 -0.75
C ASP A 48 -15.87 -13.99 -0.33
N GLY A 49 -14.84 -14.32 0.47
CA GLY A 49 -14.63 -15.66 1.02
C GLY A 49 -13.82 -16.62 0.14
N GLU A 50 -13.39 -16.22 -1.06
CA GLU A 50 -12.50 -17.05 -1.89
C GLU A 50 -11.13 -17.25 -1.23
N ALA A 51 -10.64 -18.49 -1.17
CA ALA A 51 -9.31 -18.82 -0.67
C ALA A 51 -8.20 -18.38 -1.64
N GLY A 52 -6.97 -18.24 -1.13
CA GLY A 52 -5.81 -17.88 -1.94
C GLY A 52 -5.53 -16.38 -2.00
N GLN A 53 -6.13 -15.60 -1.10
CA GLN A 53 -5.82 -14.18 -0.95
C GLN A 53 -4.48 -14.01 -0.22
N ASN A 54 -3.67 -13.04 -0.66
CA ASN A 54 -2.47 -12.67 0.07
C ASN A 54 -2.83 -12.12 1.46
N TYR A 55 -2.16 -12.60 2.51
CA TYR A 55 -2.41 -12.19 3.89
C TYR A 55 -2.27 -10.67 4.11
N LEU A 56 -1.37 -10.01 3.39
CA LEU A 56 -1.14 -8.56 3.48
C LEU A 56 -1.95 -7.76 2.44
N CYS A 57 -2.95 -8.38 1.78
CA CYS A 57 -3.65 -7.73 0.67
C CYS A 57 -4.22 -6.36 1.04
N SER A 58 -4.91 -6.21 2.17
CA SER A 58 -5.50 -4.93 2.59
C SER A 58 -4.43 -3.86 2.82
N GLY A 59 -3.30 -4.23 3.42
CA GLY A 59 -2.17 -3.34 3.63
C GLY A 59 -1.49 -2.91 2.33
N LEU A 60 -1.31 -3.83 1.38
CA LEU A 60 -0.76 -3.53 0.05
C LEU A 60 -1.69 -2.64 -0.76
N GLU A 61 -3.00 -2.93 -0.75
CA GLU A 61 -4.04 -2.11 -1.39
C GLU A 61 -4.02 -0.68 -0.85
N LEU A 62 -3.96 -0.52 0.48
CA LEU A 62 -3.85 0.78 1.13
C LEU A 62 -2.54 1.49 0.76
N PHE A 63 -1.40 0.81 0.89
CA PHE A 63 -0.08 1.40 0.64
C PHE A 63 0.05 1.93 -0.79
N PHE A 64 -0.29 1.11 -1.79
CA PHE A 64 -0.13 1.51 -3.19
C PHE A 64 -1.14 2.57 -3.60
N THR A 65 -2.38 2.52 -3.08
CA THR A 65 -3.36 3.58 -3.32
C THR A 65 -2.90 4.91 -2.73
N GLN A 66 -2.42 4.88 -1.49
CA GLN A 66 -2.03 6.08 -0.76
C GLN A 66 -0.71 6.70 -1.24
N SER A 67 0.25 5.87 -1.64
CA SER A 67 1.56 6.33 -2.13
C SER A 67 1.55 6.72 -3.61
N ARG A 68 0.50 6.36 -4.37
CA ARG A 68 0.40 6.59 -5.81
C ARG A 68 0.79 8.01 -6.22
N HIS A 69 0.19 9.02 -5.59
CA HIS A 69 0.44 10.42 -5.94
C HIS A 69 1.91 10.82 -5.76
N ALA A 70 2.53 10.38 -4.66
CA ALA A 70 3.94 10.65 -4.40
C ALA A 70 4.83 9.93 -5.43
N MET A 71 4.53 8.66 -5.75
CA MET A 71 5.28 7.88 -6.74
C MET A 71 5.16 8.47 -8.16
N GLU A 72 3.96 8.91 -8.57
CA GLU A 72 3.76 9.58 -9.86
C GLU A 72 4.52 10.91 -9.93
N THR A 73 4.59 11.64 -8.81
CA THR A 73 5.39 12.87 -8.70
C THR A 73 6.88 12.55 -8.81
N MET A 74 7.37 11.49 -8.16
CA MET A 74 8.75 11.02 -8.31
C MET A 74 9.08 10.68 -9.76
N VAL A 75 8.17 10.01 -10.49
CA VAL A 75 8.36 9.70 -11.91
C VAL A 75 8.46 10.96 -12.77
N LYS A 76 7.58 11.95 -12.55
CA LYS A 76 7.65 13.25 -13.24
C LYS A 76 8.99 13.95 -12.99
N LEU A 77 9.43 13.99 -11.73
CA LEU A 77 10.73 14.56 -11.36
C LEU A 77 11.90 13.88 -12.10
N LEU A 78 11.89 12.54 -12.20
CA LEU A 78 12.91 11.81 -12.96
C LEU A 78 12.92 12.16 -14.45
N HIS A 79 11.74 12.26 -15.08
CA HIS A 79 11.63 12.66 -16.47
C HIS A 79 12.16 14.08 -16.72
N ASP A 80 12.01 14.96 -15.73
CA ASP A 80 12.51 16.33 -15.76
C ASP A 80 14.00 16.46 -15.36
N GLY A 81 14.70 15.34 -15.12
CA GLY A 81 16.10 15.35 -14.69
C GLY A 81 16.33 15.85 -13.25
N ARG A 82 15.29 15.80 -12.40
CA ARG A 82 15.32 16.25 -11.01
C ARG A 82 15.37 15.08 -10.02
N PRO A 83 15.87 15.31 -8.79
CA PRO A 83 15.86 14.29 -7.75
C PRO A 83 14.43 13.89 -7.34
N PRO A 84 14.08 12.59 -7.28
CA PRO A 84 12.80 12.12 -6.75
C PRO A 84 12.49 12.58 -5.33
N SER A 85 13.55 12.81 -4.52
CA SER A 85 13.45 13.28 -3.15
C SER A 85 12.76 14.65 -3.02
N ASP A 86 12.71 15.45 -4.10
CA ASP A 86 12.02 16.73 -4.12
C ASP A 86 10.51 16.60 -3.83
N VAL A 87 9.94 15.39 -3.99
CA VAL A 87 8.56 15.08 -3.60
C VAL A 87 8.26 15.46 -2.15
N MET A 88 9.24 15.40 -1.24
CA MET A 88 9.06 15.74 0.17
C MET A 88 8.78 17.24 0.33
N ALA A 89 9.54 18.08 -0.39
CA ALA A 89 9.35 19.53 -0.37
C ALA A 89 8.02 19.92 -1.03
N ILE A 90 7.69 19.29 -2.16
CA ILE A 90 6.41 19.48 -2.85
C ILE A 90 5.23 19.14 -1.93
N THR A 91 5.27 17.97 -1.29
CA THR A 91 4.24 17.52 -0.35
C THR A 91 4.08 18.50 0.81
N ALA A 92 5.19 18.99 1.38
CA ALA A 92 5.15 19.97 2.47
C ALA A 92 4.52 21.31 2.04
N ILE A 93 4.76 21.76 0.80
CA ILE A 93 4.14 22.96 0.24
C ILE A 93 2.63 22.75 0.07
N GLU A 94 2.20 21.61 -0.46
CA GLU A 94 0.78 21.29 -0.62
C GLU A 94 0.06 21.21 0.73
N ASP A 95 0.68 20.59 1.72
CA ASP A 95 0.15 20.48 3.07
C ASP A 95 0.01 21.84 3.76
N LYS A 96 0.94 22.78 3.54
CA LYS A 96 0.80 24.17 4.01
C LYS A 96 -0.36 24.92 3.36
N ARG A 97 -0.69 24.60 2.10
CA ARG A 97 -1.84 25.20 1.37
C ARG A 97 -3.17 24.59 1.79
N ARG A 98 -3.17 23.47 2.50
CA ARG A 98 -4.37 22.70 2.84
C ARG A 98 -5.12 23.34 4.01
N GLY A 99 -6.44 23.46 3.86
CA GLY A 99 -7.30 24.00 4.91
C GLY A 99 -7.29 23.10 6.17
N PRO A 100 -7.32 23.65 7.40
CA PRO A 100 -7.26 22.87 8.65
C PRO A 100 -8.36 21.79 8.79
N TYR A 101 -9.54 22.04 8.20
CA TYR A 101 -10.68 21.14 8.23
C TYR A 101 -10.86 20.30 6.97
N ALA A 102 -9.99 20.47 5.96
CA ALA A 102 -10.00 19.62 4.79
C ALA A 102 -9.66 18.17 5.17
N PRO A 103 -10.12 17.17 4.38
CA PRO A 103 -9.69 15.79 4.57
C PRO A 103 -8.16 15.67 4.55
N CYS A 104 -7.60 14.89 5.48
CA CYS A 104 -6.18 14.60 5.47
C CYS A 104 -5.83 13.71 4.27
N PRO A 105 -4.76 13.99 3.51
CA PRO A 105 -4.43 13.24 2.32
C PRO A 105 -4.05 11.79 2.58
N CYS A 106 -3.77 11.39 3.83
CA CYS A 106 -3.36 10.02 4.20
C CYS A 106 -4.48 8.96 4.22
N GLY A 107 -5.71 9.32 3.84
CA GLY A 107 -6.83 8.38 3.77
C GLY A 107 -7.42 7.96 5.13
N SER A 108 -6.93 8.51 6.26
CA SER A 108 -7.41 8.15 7.61
C SER A 108 -8.84 8.58 7.95
N GLY A 109 -9.53 9.31 7.05
CA GLY A 109 -10.82 9.94 7.33
C GLY A 109 -10.79 11.13 8.31
N ARG A 110 -9.63 11.44 8.90
CA ARG A 110 -9.46 12.56 9.84
C ARG A 110 -9.32 13.89 9.10
N LYS A 111 -9.75 14.99 9.73
CA LYS A 111 -9.45 16.35 9.24
C LYS A 111 -7.96 16.66 9.39
N PHE A 112 -7.42 17.44 8.47
CA PHE A 112 -5.98 17.69 8.33
C PHE A 112 -5.32 18.16 9.64
N ARG A 113 -5.89 19.14 10.33
CA ARG A 113 -5.35 19.66 11.61
C ARG A 113 -5.26 18.63 12.74
N PHE A 114 -6.04 17.55 12.65
CA PHE A 114 -6.03 16.48 13.64
C PHE A 114 -5.22 15.28 13.17
N CYS A 115 -4.45 15.40 12.09
CA CYS A 115 -3.62 14.34 11.54
C CYS A 115 -2.26 14.92 11.10
N HIS A 116 -1.95 14.97 9.80
CA HIS A 116 -0.67 15.47 9.30
C HIS A 116 -0.45 16.98 9.47
N GLY A 117 -1.53 17.76 9.60
CA GLY A 117 -1.48 19.18 9.96
C GLY A 117 -1.48 19.45 11.46
N ASN A 118 -1.34 18.40 12.29
CA ASN A 118 -1.26 18.56 13.73
C ASN A 118 0.15 19.04 14.12
N ASN A 119 0.26 20.31 14.52
CA ASN A 119 1.50 20.89 15.04
C ASN A 119 1.69 20.67 16.54
N ALA A 120 0.78 19.93 17.21
CA ALA A 120 1.01 19.54 18.59
C ALA A 120 2.28 18.66 18.67
N PRO A 121 3.14 18.85 19.68
CA PRO A 121 4.31 18.00 19.88
C PRO A 121 3.83 16.55 19.93
N ARG A 122 4.45 15.67 19.12
CA ARG A 122 4.12 14.24 19.12
C ARG A 122 4.30 13.76 20.56
N ARG A 123 3.24 13.27 21.18
CA ARG A 123 3.37 12.53 22.45
C ARG A 123 4.33 11.38 22.16
N SER A 124 5.47 11.38 22.86
CA SER A 124 6.35 10.22 22.92
C SER A 124 5.50 8.99 23.19
N PHE A 125 5.79 7.91 22.48
CA PHE A 125 5.09 6.63 22.58
C PHE A 125 4.75 6.32 24.04
N ASP A 126 3.45 6.30 24.37
CA ASP A 126 2.96 6.06 25.74
C ASP A 126 2.50 4.60 25.84
N PRO A 127 3.30 3.70 26.43
CA PRO A 127 3.01 2.27 26.49
C PRO A 127 1.76 1.94 27.34
N ALA A 128 1.15 2.92 28.02
CA ALA A 128 -0.09 2.73 28.78
C ALA A 128 -1.35 2.63 27.89
N SER A 129 -1.35 3.19 26.67
CA SER A 129 -2.54 3.25 25.80
C SER A 129 -2.88 1.91 25.11
N SER A 130 -2.00 0.92 25.14
CA SER A 130 -2.21 -0.39 24.46
C SER A 130 -3.08 -1.38 25.23
N LYS A 131 -3.54 -1.05 26.45
CA LYS A 131 -4.38 -1.97 27.25
C LYS A 131 -5.89 -1.84 27.02
N GLU A 132 -6.38 -0.74 26.43
CA GLU A 132 -7.84 -0.50 26.30
C GLU A 132 -8.47 -0.99 24.99
N GLN A 133 -7.70 -1.50 24.03
CA GLN A 133 -8.23 -1.98 22.73
C GLN A 133 -8.34 -3.51 22.62
N ARG A 134 -8.27 -4.24 23.74
CA ARG A 134 -8.42 -5.71 23.79
C ARG A 134 -9.63 -6.19 24.59
N ALA A 135 -10.66 -5.36 24.71
CA ALA A 135 -11.95 -5.76 25.27
C ALA A 135 -13.08 -5.32 24.35
N SER A 136 -13.35 -6.11 23.31
CA SER A 136 -14.65 -6.29 22.64
C SER A 136 -14.54 -7.53 21.76
#